data_AF-A0A5C8Q6S6-F1
#
_entry.id   AF-A0A5C8Q6S6-F1
#
_cell.length_a   1.000
_cell.length_b   1.000
_cell.length_c   1.000
_cell.angle_alpha   90.00
_cell.angle_beta   90.00
_cell.angle_gamma   90.00
#
_symmetry.space_group_name_H-M   'P 1'
#
loop_
_entity.id
_entity.type
_entity.pdbx_description
1 polymer ?
#
loop_
_entity_poly.entity_id
_entity_poly.type
_entity_poly.pdbx_seq_one_letter_code
_entity_poly.pdbx_strand_id
1 'polypeptide(L)'
;RDLVTEGQGLVRQCLRRGRPGPYQIQAAVNAVHSDAPSAAATDWGQIRRLYDQLLALAPGPVVALNRAVAVAEVDGPAAALTLVDALGAELDGYHAFHAVRADLLGRLGRRTEAAKAYAAAAARTENAAERDFLRRRESECRPGPARPR
;
A
#
# COMPACT_ATOMS: atom_id res chain seq x y z
N ARG A 1 10.66 -15.91 19.25
CA ARG A 1 11.23 -15.71 17.89
C ARG A 1 11.05 -16.98 17.06
N ASP A 2 11.24 -18.16 17.65
CA ASP A 2 11.12 -19.46 16.95
C ASP A 2 9.72 -19.74 16.37
N LEU A 3 8.65 -19.36 17.07
CA LEU A 3 7.27 -19.55 16.59
C LEU A 3 6.92 -18.71 15.33
N VAL A 4 7.58 -17.57 15.14
CA VAL A 4 7.39 -16.72 13.95
C VAL A 4 8.09 -17.35 12.74
N THR A 5 9.33 -17.80 12.93
CA THR A 5 10.11 -18.51 11.92
C THR A 5 9.46 -19.83 11.49
N GLU A 6 8.91 -20.58 12.45
CA GLU A 6 8.16 -21.81 12.19
C GLU A 6 6.87 -21.54 11.40
N GLY A 7 6.10 -20.52 11.79
CA GLY A 7 4.92 -20.08 11.04
C GLY A 7 5.24 -19.67 9.60
N GLN A 8 6.35 -18.93 9.39
CA GLN A 8 6.83 -18.56 8.06
C GLN A 8 7.26 -19.79 7.24
N GLY A 9 7.92 -20.77 7.86
CA GLY A 9 8.28 -22.04 7.24
C GLY A 9 7.07 -22.84 6.75
N LEU A 10 6.02 -22.93 7.57
CA LEU A 10 4.76 -23.61 7.25
C LEU A 10 4.00 -22.92 6.11
N VAL A 11 3.97 -21.58 6.09
CA VAL A 11 3.38 -20.81 4.98
C VAL A 11 4.15 -21.06 3.68
N ARG A 12 5.49 -20.97 3.70
CA ARG A 12 6.34 -21.29 2.53
C ARG A 12 6.17 -22.74 2.06
N GLN A 13 5.92 -23.69 2.96
CA GLN A 13 5.63 -25.09 2.61
C GLN A 13 4.24 -25.26 1.97
N CYS A 14 3.23 -24.54 2.44
CA CYS A 14 1.90 -24.54 1.84
C CYS A 14 1.90 -23.95 0.42
N LEU A 15 2.64 -22.86 0.18
CA LEU A 15 2.79 -22.28 -1.16
C LEU A 15 3.42 -23.28 -2.16
N ARG A 16 4.35 -24.12 -1.70
CA ARG A 16 4.98 -25.17 -2.52
C ARG A 16 4.03 -26.30 -2.94
N ARG A 17 2.84 -26.44 -2.32
CA ARG A 17 1.81 -27.42 -2.71
C ARG A 17 0.99 -26.99 -3.95
N GLY A 18 1.26 -25.81 -4.52
CA GLY A 18 0.89 -25.45 -5.90
C GLY A 18 -0.53 -24.92 -6.13
N ARG A 19 -1.40 -24.85 -5.10
CA ARG A 19 -2.73 -24.21 -5.18
C ARG A 19 -3.12 -23.52 -3.87
N PRO A 20 -2.38 -22.48 -3.42
CA PRO A 20 -2.73 -21.79 -2.19
C PRO A 20 -4.06 -21.03 -2.36
N GLY A 21 -4.93 -21.11 -1.36
CA GLY A 21 -6.14 -20.28 -1.28
C GLY A 21 -5.83 -18.83 -0.85
N PRO A 22 -6.81 -17.91 -0.92
CA PRO A 22 -6.61 -16.48 -0.65
C PRO A 22 -5.92 -16.18 0.68
N TYR A 23 -6.33 -16.85 1.76
CA TYR A 23 -5.73 -16.67 3.09
C TYR A 23 -4.28 -17.14 3.18
N GLN A 24 -3.91 -18.20 2.45
CA GLN A 24 -2.53 -18.69 2.42
C GLN A 24 -1.62 -17.71 1.68
N ILE A 25 -2.13 -17.05 0.63
CA ILE A 25 -1.39 -16.00 -0.09
C ILE A 25 -1.25 -14.74 0.78
N GLN A 26 -2.31 -14.32 1.47
CA GLN A 26 -2.24 -13.20 2.41
C GLN A 26 -1.24 -13.48 3.55
N ALA A 27 -1.24 -14.70 4.10
CA ALA A 27 -0.24 -15.13 5.08
C ALA A 27 1.18 -15.08 4.51
N ALA A 28 1.36 -15.44 3.24
CA ALA A 28 2.65 -15.34 2.56
C ALA A 28 3.13 -13.89 2.41
N VAL A 29 2.23 -12.95 2.07
CA VAL A 29 2.58 -11.52 2.01
C VAL A 29 3.05 -11.04 3.38
N ASN A 30 2.30 -11.38 4.44
CA ASN A 30 2.68 -11.01 5.82
C ASN A 30 4.02 -11.63 6.23
N ALA A 31 4.27 -12.89 5.85
CA ALA A 31 5.54 -13.57 6.12
C ALA A 31 6.72 -12.82 5.49
N VAL A 32 6.59 -12.39 4.22
CA VAL A 32 7.63 -11.63 3.50
C VAL A 32 7.91 -10.29 4.19
N HIS A 33 6.85 -9.57 4.62
CA HIS A 33 7.04 -8.34 5.40
C HIS A 33 7.74 -8.58 6.74
N SER A 34 7.41 -9.68 7.42
CA SER A 34 7.91 -9.97 8.77
C SER A 34 9.35 -10.51 8.78
N ASP A 35 9.79 -11.10 7.66
CA ASP A 35 11.17 -11.54 7.45
C ASP A 35 12.14 -10.38 7.20
N ALA A 36 11.62 -9.23 6.76
CA ALA A 36 12.44 -8.10 6.40
C ALA A 36 12.79 -7.23 7.62
N PRO A 37 14.07 -6.86 7.83
CA PRO A 37 14.46 -5.97 8.93
C PRO A 37 13.96 -4.52 8.76
N SER A 38 13.51 -4.17 7.55
CA SER A 38 12.91 -2.88 7.23
C SER A 38 12.04 -2.97 5.97
N ALA A 39 11.20 -1.96 5.72
CA ALA A 39 10.43 -1.85 4.48
C ALA A 39 11.33 -1.84 3.23
N ALA A 40 12.50 -1.18 3.30
CA ALA A 40 13.45 -1.14 2.20
C ALA A 40 14.13 -2.50 1.92
N ALA A 41 14.21 -3.37 2.93
CA ALA A 41 14.77 -4.71 2.81
C ALA A 41 13.72 -5.78 2.44
N THR A 42 12.45 -5.38 2.27
CA THR A 42 11.37 -6.29 1.89
C THR A 42 11.52 -6.73 0.43
N ASP A 43 11.31 -8.02 0.14
CA ASP A 43 11.25 -8.51 -1.24
C ASP A 43 9.91 -8.12 -1.89
N TRP A 44 9.85 -6.87 -2.34
CA TRP A 44 8.69 -6.31 -3.03
C TRP A 44 8.36 -7.04 -4.34
N GLY A 45 9.36 -7.63 -4.99
CA GLY A 45 9.16 -8.47 -6.17
C GLY A 45 8.35 -9.74 -5.82
N GLN A 46 8.65 -10.38 -4.69
CA GLN A 46 7.87 -11.49 -4.17
C GLN A 46 6.46 -11.06 -3.77
N ILE A 47 6.32 -9.94 -3.09
CA ILE A 47 5.00 -9.40 -2.71
C ILE A 47 4.15 -9.14 -3.95
N ARG A 48 4.71 -8.54 -5.01
CA ARG A 48 4.00 -8.30 -6.27
C ARG A 48 3.48 -9.60 -6.87
N ARG A 49 4.32 -10.64 -6.95
CA ARG A 49 3.92 -11.97 -7.47
C ARG A 49 2.81 -12.61 -6.64
N LEU A 50 2.84 -12.45 -5.31
CA LEU A 50 1.79 -12.96 -4.43
C LEU A 50 0.46 -12.20 -4.66
N TYR A 51 0.50 -10.88 -4.81
CA TYR A 51 -0.71 -10.12 -5.16
C TYR A 51 -1.21 -10.40 -6.58
N ASP A 52 -0.34 -10.66 -7.56
CA ASP A 52 -0.75 -11.12 -8.89
C ASP A 52 -1.56 -12.42 -8.79
N GLN A 53 -1.08 -13.40 -8.01
CA GLN A 53 -1.80 -14.65 -7.76
C GLN A 53 -3.11 -14.43 -7.02
N LEU A 54 -3.11 -13.59 -5.98
CA LEU A 54 -4.31 -13.29 -5.20
C LEU A 54 -5.38 -12.62 -6.07
N LEU A 55 -4.99 -11.67 -6.92
CA LEU A 55 -5.92 -10.96 -7.80
C LEU A 55 -6.56 -11.90 -8.83
N ALA A 56 -5.81 -12.89 -9.33
CA ALA A 56 -6.35 -13.91 -10.24
C ALA A 56 -7.33 -14.87 -9.54
N LEU A 57 -7.10 -15.19 -8.27
CA LEU A 57 -7.94 -16.11 -7.50
C LEU A 57 -9.16 -15.45 -6.86
N ALA A 58 -9.02 -14.21 -6.41
CA ALA A 58 -10.04 -13.43 -5.73
C ALA A 58 -9.95 -11.96 -6.17
N PRO A 59 -10.49 -11.63 -7.36
CA PRO A 59 -10.49 -10.26 -7.86
C PRO A 59 -11.22 -9.32 -6.90
N GLY A 60 -10.65 -8.14 -6.68
CA GLY A 60 -11.29 -7.11 -5.88
C GLY A 60 -10.49 -5.81 -5.84
N PRO A 61 -11.16 -4.65 -5.72
CA PRO A 61 -10.49 -3.36 -5.81
C PRO A 61 -9.47 -3.15 -4.68
N VAL A 62 -9.72 -3.69 -3.47
CA VAL A 62 -8.75 -3.64 -2.37
C VAL A 62 -7.51 -4.49 -2.66
N VAL A 63 -7.65 -5.66 -3.30
CA VAL A 63 -6.52 -6.49 -3.71
C VAL A 63 -5.71 -5.78 -4.79
N ALA A 64 -6.38 -5.13 -5.75
CA ALA A 64 -5.74 -4.34 -6.79
C ALA A 64 -4.99 -3.12 -6.22
N LEU A 65 -5.56 -2.45 -5.21
CA LEU A 65 -4.89 -1.34 -4.51
C LEU A 65 -3.61 -1.80 -3.82
N ASN A 66 -3.67 -2.91 -3.06
CA ASN A 66 -2.49 -3.45 -2.38
C ASN A 66 -1.41 -3.91 -3.37
N ARG A 67 -1.81 -4.50 -4.50
CA ARG A 67 -0.90 -4.81 -5.61
C ARG A 67 -0.20 -3.56 -6.14
N ALA A 68 -0.92 -2.45 -6.29
CA ALA A 68 -0.36 -1.20 -6.78
C ALA A 68 0.72 -0.63 -5.84
N VAL A 69 0.60 -0.83 -4.52
CA VAL A 69 1.67 -0.51 -3.56
C VAL A 69 2.94 -1.32 -3.87
N ALA A 70 2.81 -2.62 -4.12
CA ALA A 70 3.97 -3.44 -4.50
C ALA A 70 4.59 -3.00 -5.85
N VAL A 71 3.76 -2.58 -6.82
CA VAL A 71 4.23 -1.98 -8.09
C VAL A 71 5.00 -0.68 -7.83
N ALA A 72 4.60 0.14 -6.86
CA ALA A 72 5.29 1.40 -6.56
C ALA A 72 6.73 1.20 -6.09
N GLU A 73 6.98 0.09 -5.40
CA GLU A 73 8.30 -0.27 -4.87
C GLU A 73 9.17 -0.99 -5.92
N VAL A 74 8.56 -1.70 -6.88
CA VAL A 74 9.29 -2.44 -7.92
C VAL A 74 9.49 -1.60 -9.20
N ASP A 75 8.42 -1.02 -9.72
CA ASP A 75 8.38 -0.34 -11.02
C ASP A 75 8.30 1.19 -10.87
N GLY A 76 8.13 1.68 -9.65
CA GLY A 76 8.16 3.10 -9.30
C GLY A 76 6.78 3.76 -9.17
N PRO A 77 6.73 4.97 -8.58
CA PRO A 77 5.48 5.59 -8.16
C PRO A 77 4.58 6.03 -9.32
N ALA A 78 5.15 6.33 -10.49
CA ALA A 78 4.36 6.71 -11.67
C ALA A 78 3.52 5.53 -12.19
N ALA A 79 4.12 4.35 -12.32
CA ALA A 79 3.43 3.15 -12.78
C ALA A 79 2.30 2.75 -11.80
N ALA A 80 2.58 2.81 -10.50
CA ALA A 80 1.59 2.55 -9.48
C ALA A 80 0.44 3.58 -9.49
N LEU A 81 0.74 4.87 -9.68
CA LEU A 81 -0.29 5.91 -9.66
C LEU A 81 -1.32 5.70 -10.78
N THR A 82 -0.89 5.28 -11.97
CA THR A 82 -1.83 4.92 -13.06
C THR A 82 -2.78 3.80 -12.66
N LEU A 83 -2.28 2.77 -11.97
CA LEU A 83 -3.10 1.66 -11.48
C LEU A 83 -4.07 2.12 -10.40
N VAL A 84 -3.60 2.96 -9.46
CA VAL A 84 -4.43 3.49 -8.38
C VAL A 84 -5.52 4.39 -8.94
N ASP A 85 -5.20 5.34 -9.83
CA ASP A 85 -6.19 6.27 -10.40
C ASP A 85 -7.35 5.54 -11.10
N ALA A 86 -7.10 4.38 -11.72
CA ALA A 86 -8.14 3.55 -12.34
C ALA A 86 -9.16 2.97 -11.34
N LEU A 87 -8.80 2.84 -10.06
CA LEU A 87 -9.67 2.30 -9.00
C LEU A 87 -10.57 3.37 -8.36
N GLY A 88 -10.43 4.63 -8.75
CA GLY A 88 -11.05 5.76 -8.03
C GLY A 88 -12.57 5.67 -7.91
N ALA A 89 -13.27 5.17 -8.92
CA ALA A 89 -14.73 5.04 -8.88
C ALA A 89 -15.20 3.99 -7.84
N GLU A 90 -14.48 2.87 -7.71
CA GLU A 90 -14.82 1.78 -6.80
C GLU A 90 -14.38 2.04 -5.36
N LEU A 91 -13.32 2.84 -5.19
CA LEU A 91 -12.67 3.08 -3.89
C LEU A 91 -12.78 4.52 -3.39
N ASP A 92 -13.62 5.38 -3.98
CA ASP A 92 -13.70 6.78 -3.54
C ASP A 92 -14.07 6.90 -2.06
N GLY A 93 -14.92 6.02 -1.52
CA GLY A 93 -15.27 6.00 -0.10
C GLY A 93 -14.16 5.48 0.83
N TYR A 94 -13.09 4.89 0.29
CA TYR A 94 -12.09 4.16 1.06
C TYR A 94 -10.86 5.04 1.38
N HIS A 95 -10.64 5.35 2.66
CA HIS A 95 -9.56 6.25 3.07
C HIS A 95 -8.16 5.78 2.60
N ALA A 96 -7.88 4.47 2.61
CA ALA A 96 -6.58 3.93 2.25
C ALA A 96 -6.26 4.14 0.76
N PHE A 97 -7.27 4.16 -0.12
CA PHE A 97 -7.09 4.52 -1.53
C PHE A 97 -6.53 5.94 -1.66
N HIS A 98 -7.14 6.90 -0.97
CA HIS A 98 -6.68 8.29 -0.98
C HIS A 98 -5.30 8.45 -0.35
N ALA A 99 -5.00 7.71 0.71
CA ALA A 99 -3.69 7.75 1.37
C ALA A 99 -2.57 7.21 0.47
N VAL A 100 -2.77 6.08 -0.19
CA VAL A 100 -1.81 5.52 -1.17
C VAL A 100 -1.61 6.48 -2.32
N ARG A 101 -2.69 7.01 -2.90
CA ARG A 101 -2.62 8.00 -3.98
C ARG A 101 -1.82 9.24 -3.57
N ALA A 102 -2.03 9.74 -2.35
CA ALA A 102 -1.32 10.89 -1.81
C ALA A 102 0.19 10.64 -1.67
N ASP A 103 0.59 9.47 -1.16
CA ASP A 103 2.00 9.10 -1.04
C ASP A 103 2.70 9.04 -2.41
N LEU A 104 2.07 8.40 -3.40
CA LEU A 104 2.60 8.30 -4.76
C LEU A 104 2.77 9.68 -5.41
N LEU A 105 1.78 10.56 -5.26
CA LEU A 105 1.86 11.94 -5.74
C LEU A 105 2.99 12.71 -5.04
N GLY A 106 3.18 12.48 -3.74
CA GLY A 106 4.26 13.07 -2.96
C GLY A 106 5.64 12.63 -3.47
N ARG A 107 5.83 11.32 -3.72
CA ARG A 107 7.06 10.75 -4.29
C ARG A 107 7.37 11.29 -5.69
N LEU A 108 6.36 11.67 -6.45
CA LEU A 108 6.48 12.32 -7.77
C LEU A 108 6.66 13.84 -7.70
N GLY A 109 6.72 14.43 -6.50
CA GLY A 109 6.84 15.88 -6.31
C GLY A 109 5.55 16.67 -6.58
N ARG A 110 4.42 16.00 -6.84
CA ARG A 110 3.10 16.60 -7.11
C ARG A 110 2.41 17.03 -5.81
N ARG A 111 3.09 17.92 -5.07
CA ARG A 111 2.77 18.29 -3.68
C ARG A 111 1.35 18.80 -3.45
N THR A 112 0.84 19.68 -4.31
CA THR A 112 -0.52 20.22 -4.18
C THR A 112 -1.57 19.12 -4.33
N GLU A 113 -1.35 18.16 -5.22
CA GLU A 113 -2.26 17.03 -5.42
C GLU A 113 -2.17 16.02 -4.29
N ALA A 114 -0.95 15.76 -3.79
CA ALA A 114 -0.72 14.93 -2.61
C ALA A 114 -1.45 15.50 -1.39
N ALA A 115 -1.36 16.81 -1.13
CA ALA A 115 -2.08 17.46 -0.05
C ALA A 115 -3.60 17.26 -0.15
N LYS A 116 -4.18 17.44 -1.35
CA LYS A 116 -5.62 17.21 -1.58
C LYS A 116 -6.02 15.75 -1.30
N ALA A 117 -5.20 14.80 -1.74
CA ALA A 117 -5.45 13.37 -1.51
C ALA A 117 -5.32 13.00 -0.02
N TYR A 118 -4.33 13.52 0.71
CA TYR A 118 -4.24 13.33 2.16
C TYR A 118 -5.43 13.93 2.91
N ALA A 119 -5.92 15.10 2.50
CA ALA A 119 -7.13 15.69 3.06
C ALA A 119 -8.36 14.79 2.82
N ALA A 120 -8.50 14.24 1.61
CA ALA A 120 -9.57 13.31 1.27
C ALA A 120 -9.51 12.01 2.09
N ALA A 121 -8.30 11.48 2.35
CA ALA A 121 -8.09 10.35 3.24
C ALA A 121 -8.50 10.67 4.69
N ALA A 122 -8.07 11.82 5.21
CA ALA A 122 -8.36 12.26 6.57
C ALA A 122 -9.87 12.50 6.81
N ALA A 123 -10.60 12.93 5.77
CA ALA A 123 -12.05 13.09 5.84
C ALA A 123 -12.82 11.75 5.94
N ARG A 124 -12.21 10.64 5.51
CA ARG A 124 -12.86 9.32 5.35
C ARG A 124 -12.47 8.28 6.40
N THR A 125 -11.39 8.49 7.16
CA THR A 125 -11.08 7.62 8.29
C THR A 125 -11.96 7.97 9.50
N GLU A 126 -12.35 6.97 10.27
CA GLU A 126 -13.01 7.13 11.58
C GLU A 126 -11.98 7.14 12.72
N ASN A 127 -10.76 6.68 12.47
CA ASN A 127 -9.71 6.59 13.47
C ASN A 127 -9.02 7.96 13.68
N ALA A 128 -9.13 8.50 14.90
CA ALA A 128 -8.54 9.80 15.24
C ALA A 128 -7.02 9.85 15.07
N ALA A 129 -6.30 8.81 15.49
CA ALA A 129 -4.83 8.76 15.37
C ALA A 129 -4.38 8.74 13.91
N GLU A 130 -5.11 8.00 13.07
CA GLU A 130 -4.85 7.97 11.63
C GLU A 130 -5.19 9.33 10.98
N ARG A 131 -6.29 9.95 11.39
CA ARG A 131 -6.68 11.28 10.92
C ARG A 131 -5.60 12.33 11.20
N ASP A 132 -5.04 12.31 12.40
CA ASP A 132 -3.98 13.23 12.82
C ASP A 132 -2.68 12.98 12.03
N PHE A 133 -2.33 11.71 11.82
CA PHE A 133 -1.22 11.33 10.95
C PHE A 133 -1.39 11.89 9.54
N LEU A 134 -2.56 11.68 8.93
CA LEU A 134 -2.86 12.12 7.56
C LEU A 134 -2.86 13.65 7.42
N ARG A 135 -3.39 14.39 8.39
CA ARG A 135 -3.36 15.86 8.43
C ARG A 135 -1.95 16.43 8.55
N ARG A 136 -1.08 15.76 9.30
CA ARG A 136 0.34 16.13 9.37
C ARG A 136 1.00 15.96 8.00
N ARG A 137 0.78 14.82 7.33
CA ARG A 137 1.29 14.55 5.97
C ARG A 137 0.76 15.54 4.93
N GLU A 138 -0.52 15.90 5.02
CA GLU A 138 -1.11 16.98 4.21
C GLU A 138 -0.35 18.30 4.38
N SER A 139 -0.08 18.68 5.64
CA SER A 139 0.59 19.92 5.98
C SER A 139 2.05 19.95 5.48
N GLU A 140 2.76 18.83 5.56
CA GLU A 140 4.11 18.66 4.99
C GLU A 140 4.14 18.83 3.46
N CYS A 141 3.04 18.50 2.78
CA CYS A 141 2.92 18.66 1.34
C CYS A 141 2.58 20.10 0.93
N ARG A 142 1.92 20.88 1.81
CA ARG A 142 1.61 22.28 1.50
C ARG A 142 2.90 23.11 1.56
N PRO A 143 3.17 23.96 0.56
CA PRO A 143 4.23 24.94 0.71
C PRO A 143 3.91 25.82 1.92
N GLY A 144 4.90 26.04 2.80
CA GLY A 144 4.76 26.92 3.96
C GLY A 144 4.30 28.32 3.53
N PRO A 145 3.66 29.10 4.43
CA PRO A 145 3.22 30.44 4.08
C PRO A 145 4.41 31.23 3.54
N ALA A 146 4.24 31.83 2.36
CA ALA A 146 5.23 32.76 1.82
C ALA A 146 5.50 33.83 2.89
N ARG A 147 6.74 33.94 3.37
CA ARG A 147 7.10 35.02 4.28
C ARG A 147 6.78 36.34 3.58
N PRO A 148 6.04 37.27 4.22
CA PRO A 148 5.88 38.60 3.66
C PRO A 148 7.28 39.22 3.51
N ARG A 149 7.52 39.84 2.35
CA ARG A 149 8.73 40.62 2.08
C ARG A 149 8.78 41.86 2.95
#